data_AF-A0A3E2DHC4-F1
#
_entry.id   AF-A0A3E2DHC4-F1
#
_cell.length_a   1.000
_cell.length_b   1.000
_cell.length_c   1.000
_cell.angle_alpha   90.00
_cell.angle_beta   90.00
_cell.angle_gamma   90.00
#
_symmetry.space_group_name_H-M   'P 1'
#
loop_
_entity.id
_entity.type
_entity.pdbx_description
1 polymer ?
#
loop_
_entity_poly.entity_id
_entity_poly.type
_entity_poly.pdbx_seq_one_letter_code
_entity_poly.pdbx_strand_id
1 'polypeptide(L)'
;MTMNASGPIMGRRLILGTCVASVAAAMSPEFTLESKAACRKPTTMWKESMEGALKCFPVGGGYHTGRNIPPGFQQTTWAGMDRAVNVSESGVEVNPQLATPSFCSSAVYLLLLKSIEMYENACDHVLPQKQWEYLKPYTVENRAYPIQADGVGAWGRANANGPGVAELVRELGIGTNMYIGTADEYRNSCHRNFLFDTIHKFDFMKIFWNDEIGKDESGHMVVVLGKSCERDQDGNTMSILHYWSSNGSHTDINAGYGIKSVSVDKIHRAVVTRIDRPWKLWHTEVMMPDDVCAPLAEIAKDRSMTPEEMKRLVDANSFWLIRGRRSSHDADADRSMR
;
A
#
# COMPACT_ATOMS: atom_id res chain seq x y z
N MET A 1 -11.57 -9.97 -79.31
CA MET A 1 -10.65 -11.13 -79.35
C MET A 1 -9.48 -10.73 -80.22
N THR A 2 -8.32 -10.47 -79.62
CA THR A 2 -7.09 -10.15 -80.35
C THR A 2 -5.93 -10.85 -79.67
N MET A 3 -5.25 -11.64 -80.48
CA MET A 3 -4.04 -12.41 -80.24
C MET A 3 -2.82 -11.49 -80.01
N ASN A 4 -1.77 -11.93 -79.30
CA ASN A 4 -0.62 -12.65 -79.88
C ASN A 4 0.57 -12.73 -78.92
N ALA A 5 1.43 -13.70 -79.19
CA ALA A 5 2.50 -14.22 -78.35
C ALA A 5 3.87 -13.51 -78.47
N SER A 6 4.78 -13.88 -77.54
CA SER A 6 6.18 -14.30 -77.76
C SER A 6 7.28 -13.45 -77.10
N GLY A 7 8.20 -14.12 -76.38
CA GLY A 7 9.61 -13.72 -76.30
C GLY A 7 10.28 -13.71 -74.90
N PRO A 8 11.60 -13.94 -74.78
CA PRO A 8 12.16 -14.89 -73.79
C PRO A 8 13.15 -14.32 -72.72
N ILE A 9 13.65 -15.25 -71.91
CA ILE A 9 14.54 -15.20 -70.74
C ILE A 9 15.99 -14.74 -71.04
N MET A 10 16.57 -13.87 -70.19
CA MET A 10 18.00 -13.79 -69.76
C MET A 10 18.13 -12.64 -68.73
N GLY A 11 18.90 -12.58 -67.65
CA GLY A 11 19.88 -13.42 -66.99
C GLY A 11 20.34 -12.71 -65.69
N ARG A 12 20.80 -13.50 -64.71
CA ARG A 12 21.38 -13.21 -63.38
C ARG A 12 21.93 -11.80 -63.07
N ARG A 13 21.70 -11.33 -61.84
CA ARG A 13 22.78 -11.07 -60.86
C ARG A 13 22.29 -11.11 -59.41
N LEU A 14 22.89 -12.03 -58.67
CA LEU A 14 22.84 -12.16 -57.21
C LEU A 14 23.76 -11.09 -56.62
N ILE A 15 23.27 -10.21 -55.75
CA ILE A 15 24.11 -9.49 -54.79
C ILE A 15 23.56 -9.81 -53.40
N LEU A 16 24.31 -10.68 -52.72
CA LEU A 16 24.17 -10.98 -51.32
C LEU A 16 24.68 -9.76 -50.55
N GLY A 17 23.76 -8.95 -50.03
CA GLY A 17 24.06 -7.82 -49.14
C GLY A 17 23.54 -8.13 -47.75
N THR A 18 24.43 -8.57 -46.87
CA THR A 18 24.18 -8.71 -45.43
C THR A 18 23.88 -7.35 -44.82
N CYS A 19 22.61 -7.01 -44.63
CA CYS A 19 22.22 -5.89 -43.78
C CYS A 19 22.18 -6.37 -42.32
N VAL A 20 23.26 -6.11 -41.61
CA VAL A 20 23.27 -6.05 -40.14
C VAL A 20 22.37 -4.87 -39.77
N ALA A 21 21.13 -5.14 -39.39
CA ALA A 21 20.27 -4.13 -38.77
C ALA A 21 20.75 -3.95 -37.33
N SER A 22 21.61 -2.96 -37.13
CA SER A 22 21.91 -2.40 -35.82
C SER A 22 20.59 -1.87 -35.23
N VAL A 23 20.00 -2.61 -34.29
CA VAL A 23 18.94 -2.09 -33.42
C VAL A 23 19.63 -1.14 -32.45
N ALA A 24 19.86 0.10 -32.89
CA ALA A 24 20.05 1.20 -31.96
C ALA A 24 18.69 1.44 -31.30
N ALA A 25 18.50 0.82 -30.14
CA ALA A 25 17.40 1.15 -29.24
C ALA A 25 17.47 2.66 -28.99
N ALA A 26 16.47 3.39 -29.48
CA ALA A 26 16.25 4.78 -29.12
C ALA A 26 16.00 4.82 -27.61
N MET A 27 17.06 5.09 -26.85
CA MET A 27 16.93 5.52 -25.46
C MET A 27 16.22 6.87 -25.51
N SER A 28 14.95 6.90 -25.09
CA SER A 28 14.19 8.14 -24.94
C SER A 28 14.93 9.08 -23.96
N PRO A 29 15.10 10.37 -24.31
CA PRO A 29 15.91 11.29 -23.53
C PRO A 29 15.17 11.78 -22.28
N GLU A 30 15.94 11.94 -21.21
CA GLU A 30 15.80 12.86 -20.08
C GLU A 30 14.40 13.12 -19.49
N PHE A 31 14.20 12.54 -18.30
CA PHE A 31 13.16 12.92 -17.34
C PHE A 31 13.34 14.40 -16.90
N THR A 32 12.63 15.32 -17.55
CA THR A 32 12.77 16.79 -17.40
C THR A 32 12.37 17.32 -16.02
N LEU A 33 12.83 18.53 -15.66
CA LEU A 33 12.48 19.21 -14.41
C LEU A 33 10.98 19.49 -14.26
N GLU A 34 10.29 19.75 -15.38
CA GLU A 34 8.85 19.98 -15.44
C GLU A 34 8.04 18.71 -15.14
N SER A 35 8.46 17.53 -15.63
CA SER A 35 7.82 16.26 -15.27
C SER A 35 7.99 15.94 -13.77
N LYS A 36 9.14 16.28 -13.18
CA LYS A 36 9.34 16.21 -11.72
C LYS A 36 8.45 17.20 -10.97
N ALA A 37 8.26 18.42 -11.46
CA ALA A 37 7.40 19.43 -10.82
C ALA A 37 5.91 19.06 -10.93
N ALA A 38 5.48 18.55 -12.08
CA ALA A 38 4.13 18.03 -12.31
C ALA A 38 3.83 16.80 -11.46
N CYS A 39 4.81 15.93 -11.22
CA CYS A 39 4.67 14.76 -10.33
C CYS A 39 4.73 15.14 -8.82
N ARG A 40 5.44 16.23 -8.47
CA ARG A 40 5.53 16.73 -7.09
C ARG A 40 4.23 17.36 -6.57
N LYS A 41 3.42 18.00 -7.44
CA LYS A 41 2.13 18.59 -7.03
C LYS A 41 1.14 17.54 -6.49
N PRO A 42 0.85 16.44 -7.22
CA PRO A 42 -0.01 15.35 -6.74
C PRO A 42 0.46 14.71 -5.43
N THR A 43 1.76 14.44 -5.25
CA THR A 43 2.25 13.81 -4.01
C THR A 43 2.20 14.76 -2.81
N THR A 44 2.41 16.05 -3.01
CA THR A 44 2.23 17.05 -1.93
C THR A 44 0.76 17.15 -1.55
N MET A 45 -0.14 17.28 -2.53
CA MET A 45 -1.59 17.32 -2.30
C MET A 45 -2.07 16.07 -1.57
N TRP A 46 -1.57 14.89 -1.94
CA TRP A 46 -1.85 13.65 -1.22
C TRP A 46 -1.47 13.70 0.26
N LYS A 47 -0.29 14.24 0.59
CA LYS A 47 0.12 14.38 1.99
C LYS A 47 -0.75 15.38 2.75
N GLU A 48 -1.15 16.47 2.10
CA GLU A 48 -2.07 17.46 2.67
C GLU A 48 -3.46 16.84 2.89
N SER A 49 -3.96 16.04 1.95
CA SER A 49 -5.21 15.28 2.08
C SER A 49 -5.15 14.24 3.20
N MET A 50 -4.04 13.49 3.32
CA MET A 50 -3.82 12.56 4.45
C MET A 50 -3.80 13.30 5.80
N GLU A 51 -3.15 14.46 5.86
CA GLU A 51 -3.11 15.27 7.08
C GLU A 51 -4.48 15.85 7.44
N GLY A 52 -5.22 16.33 6.44
CA GLY A 52 -6.59 16.79 6.60
C GLY A 52 -7.52 15.67 7.06
N ALA A 53 -7.40 14.49 6.45
CA ALA A 53 -8.21 13.32 6.76
C ALA A 53 -8.01 12.86 8.21
N LEU A 54 -6.76 12.83 8.70
CA LEU A 54 -6.45 12.52 10.11
C LEU A 54 -7.17 13.47 11.09
N LYS A 55 -7.30 14.75 10.75
CA LYS A 55 -8.00 15.74 11.59
C LYS A 55 -9.51 15.50 11.65
N CYS A 56 -10.08 14.71 10.73
CA CYS A 56 -11.49 14.33 10.75
C CYS A 56 -11.82 13.17 11.69
N PHE A 57 -10.82 12.43 12.19
CA PHE A 57 -11.03 11.31 13.11
C PHE A 57 -11.17 11.82 14.55
N PRO A 58 -12.09 11.26 15.36
CA PRO A 58 -12.11 11.55 16.78
C PRO A 58 -10.89 10.92 17.46
N VAL A 59 -10.57 11.38 18.66
CA VAL A 59 -9.64 10.68 19.55
C VAL A 59 -10.44 9.68 20.38
N GLY A 60 -10.00 8.43 20.44
CA GLY A 60 -10.71 7.34 21.10
C GLY A 60 -11.83 6.77 20.23
N GLY A 61 -13.05 6.72 20.77
CA GLY A 61 -14.22 6.10 20.11
C GLY A 61 -14.36 4.59 20.37
N GLY A 62 -13.42 4.03 21.12
CA GLY A 62 -13.39 2.65 21.58
C GLY A 62 -12.81 1.65 20.57
N TYR A 63 -12.30 0.55 21.10
CA TYR A 63 -11.69 -0.55 20.39
C TYR A 63 -12.54 -1.81 20.49
N HIS A 64 -12.86 -2.44 19.36
CA HIS A 64 -13.54 -3.73 19.34
C HIS A 64 -13.32 -4.45 18.01
N THR A 65 -13.04 -5.76 18.05
CA THR A 65 -12.85 -6.61 16.87
C THR A 65 -14.01 -7.59 16.63
N GLY A 66 -14.87 -7.78 17.62
CA GLY A 66 -15.94 -8.78 17.58
C GLY A 66 -17.12 -8.40 16.69
N ARG A 67 -17.97 -9.41 16.42
CA ARG A 67 -19.18 -9.30 15.57
C ARG A 67 -20.46 -9.00 16.35
N ASN A 68 -20.39 -9.01 17.68
CA ASN A 68 -21.51 -8.67 18.57
C ASN A 68 -21.35 -7.24 19.09
N ILE A 69 -22.43 -6.61 19.54
CA ILE A 69 -22.35 -5.29 20.20
C ILE A 69 -21.90 -5.52 21.66
N PRO A 70 -20.70 -5.07 22.06
CA PRO A 70 -20.23 -5.24 23.43
C PRO A 70 -20.90 -4.23 24.39
N PRO A 71 -20.91 -4.51 25.71
CA PRO A 71 -21.46 -3.58 26.70
C PRO A 71 -20.84 -2.17 26.60
N GLY A 72 -21.70 -1.15 26.63
CA GLY A 72 -21.29 0.26 26.52
C GLY A 72 -21.20 0.80 25.09
N PHE A 73 -21.27 -0.06 24.07
CA PHE A 73 -21.24 0.35 22.68
C PHE A 73 -22.63 0.37 22.06
N GLN A 74 -22.82 1.24 21.05
CA GLN A 74 -24.10 1.38 20.34
C GLN A 74 -24.16 0.52 19.07
N GLN A 75 -23.02 -0.01 18.63
CA GLN A 75 -22.88 -0.78 17.40
C GLN A 75 -21.59 -1.60 17.42
N THR A 76 -21.41 -2.45 16.40
CA THR A 76 -20.15 -3.14 16.13
C THR A 76 -19.26 -2.29 15.23
N THR A 77 -17.96 -2.56 15.23
CA THR A 77 -17.01 -1.95 14.27
C THR A 77 -17.45 -2.21 12.83
N TRP A 78 -17.97 -3.40 12.54
CA TRP A 78 -18.43 -3.81 11.22
C TRP A 78 -19.62 -2.97 10.73
N ALA A 79 -20.61 -2.72 11.59
CA ALA A 79 -21.74 -1.86 11.25
C ALA A 79 -21.30 -0.39 11.10
N GLY A 80 -20.40 0.08 11.95
CA GLY A 80 -19.85 1.44 11.86
C GLY A 80 -19.08 1.68 10.56
N MET A 81 -18.21 0.74 10.17
CA MET A 81 -17.42 0.81 8.93
C MET A 81 -18.29 0.89 7.67
N ASP A 82 -19.31 0.03 7.54
CA ASP A 82 -20.20 0.04 6.37
C ASP A 82 -21.00 1.36 6.26
N ARG A 83 -21.43 1.92 7.41
CA ARG A 83 -22.16 3.19 7.48
C ARG A 83 -21.28 4.41 7.26
N ALA A 84 -20.00 4.33 7.59
CA ALA A 84 -19.06 5.46 7.49
C ALA A 84 -18.75 5.87 6.04
N VAL A 85 -19.09 5.04 5.05
CA VAL A 85 -18.86 5.34 3.63
C VAL A 85 -20.20 5.37 2.90
N ASN A 86 -20.63 6.56 2.54
CA ASN A 86 -21.83 6.77 1.74
C ASN A 86 -21.45 7.09 0.29
N VAL A 87 -22.04 6.36 -0.65
CA VAL A 87 -21.83 6.55 -2.09
C VAL A 87 -23.19 6.78 -2.72
N SER A 88 -23.37 7.93 -3.36
CA SER A 88 -24.62 8.32 -4.02
C SER A 88 -24.35 9.07 -5.31
N GLU A 89 -25.41 9.37 -6.07
CA GLU A 89 -25.31 10.20 -7.28
C GLU A 89 -24.76 11.60 -7.00
N SER A 90 -24.94 12.10 -5.77
CA SER A 90 -24.43 13.40 -5.33
C SER A 90 -22.94 13.39 -4.94
N GLY A 91 -22.28 12.23 -5.00
CA GLY A 91 -20.87 12.07 -4.65
C GLY A 91 -20.65 11.08 -3.51
N VAL A 92 -19.47 11.18 -2.89
CA VAL A 92 -19.07 10.32 -1.78
C VAL A 92 -18.84 11.13 -0.53
N GLU A 93 -19.26 10.56 0.61
CA GLU A 93 -18.95 11.08 1.93
C GLU A 93 -18.31 9.95 2.76
N VAL A 94 -17.11 10.20 3.26
CA VAL A 94 -16.47 9.36 4.28
C VAL A 94 -16.55 10.07 5.62
N ASN A 95 -17.24 9.47 6.58
CA ASN A 95 -17.47 10.01 7.91
C ASN A 95 -16.84 9.12 9.01
N PRO A 96 -15.61 9.43 9.43
CA PRO A 96 -14.89 8.70 10.48
C PRO A 96 -15.62 8.57 11.81
N GLN A 97 -16.55 9.48 12.13
CA GLN A 97 -17.26 9.47 13.41
C GLN A 97 -18.19 8.27 13.56
N LEU A 98 -18.72 7.79 12.43
CA LEU A 98 -19.61 6.63 12.38
C LEU A 98 -18.86 5.30 12.56
N ALA A 99 -17.54 5.27 12.39
CA ALA A 99 -16.72 4.07 12.50
C ALA A 99 -16.17 3.86 13.93
N THR A 100 -17.01 4.07 14.93
CA THR A 100 -16.69 3.85 16.35
C THR A 100 -17.64 2.79 16.93
N PRO A 101 -17.14 1.68 17.52
CA PRO A 101 -15.73 1.33 17.74
C PRO A 101 -14.96 0.99 16.47
N SER A 102 -13.64 0.86 16.62
CA SER A 102 -12.72 0.51 15.53
C SER A 102 -11.69 -0.56 15.94
N PHE A 103 -10.92 -1.04 14.96
CA PHE A 103 -9.66 -1.76 15.17
C PHE A 103 -8.64 -1.33 14.12
N CYS A 104 -7.38 -1.77 14.23
CA CYS A 104 -6.27 -1.18 13.48
C CYS A 104 -6.47 -1.15 11.95
N SER A 105 -6.81 -2.27 11.30
CA SER A 105 -7.06 -2.27 9.84
C SER A 105 -8.28 -1.43 9.45
N SER A 106 -9.35 -1.44 10.28
CA SER A 106 -10.56 -0.64 10.02
C SER A 106 -10.27 0.87 10.05
N ALA A 107 -9.48 1.31 11.03
CA ALA A 107 -9.05 2.69 11.17
C ALA A 107 -8.24 3.16 9.96
N VAL A 108 -7.22 2.38 9.61
CA VAL A 108 -6.26 2.75 8.56
C VAL A 108 -6.91 2.69 7.18
N TYR A 109 -7.80 1.72 6.93
CA TYR A 109 -8.55 1.69 5.67
C TYR A 109 -9.52 2.86 5.54
N LEU A 110 -10.25 3.21 6.61
CA LEU A 110 -11.14 4.37 6.56
C LEU A 110 -10.36 5.67 6.37
N LEU A 111 -9.16 5.77 6.95
CA LEU A 111 -8.27 6.91 6.72
C LEU A 111 -7.82 6.97 5.25
N LEU A 112 -7.50 5.84 4.63
CA LEU A 112 -7.21 5.76 3.20
C LEU A 112 -8.38 6.31 2.37
N LEU A 113 -9.61 5.84 2.64
CA LEU A 113 -10.81 6.31 1.93
C LEU A 113 -11.06 7.81 2.14
N LYS A 114 -10.96 8.29 3.38
CA LYS A 114 -11.12 9.73 3.68
C LYS A 114 -10.06 10.57 2.97
N SER A 115 -8.85 10.05 2.85
CA SER A 115 -7.76 10.73 2.16
C SER A 115 -7.97 10.76 0.65
N ILE A 116 -8.55 9.70 0.05
CA ILE A 116 -8.96 9.68 -1.36
C ILE A 116 -10.06 10.73 -1.59
N GLU A 117 -11.13 10.75 -0.80
CA GLU A 117 -12.20 11.75 -0.90
C GLU A 117 -11.63 13.19 -0.84
N MET A 118 -10.74 13.47 0.12
CA MET A 118 -10.11 14.78 0.23
C MET A 118 -9.14 15.09 -0.91
N TYR A 119 -8.49 14.08 -1.48
CA TYR A 119 -7.58 14.23 -2.61
C TYR A 119 -8.34 14.52 -3.91
N GLU A 120 -9.48 13.86 -4.14
CA GLU A 120 -10.38 14.16 -5.27
C GLU A 120 -10.85 15.61 -5.24
N ASN A 121 -11.29 16.08 -4.07
CA ASN A 121 -11.71 17.47 -3.86
C ASN A 121 -10.56 18.47 -4.10
N ALA A 122 -9.35 18.13 -3.67
CA ALA A 122 -8.19 18.99 -3.87
C ALA A 122 -7.76 19.06 -5.35
N CYS A 123 -7.87 17.95 -6.07
CA CYS A 123 -7.45 17.84 -7.48
C CYS A 123 -8.54 18.18 -8.50
N ASP A 124 -9.77 18.46 -8.06
CA ASP A 124 -10.95 18.65 -8.94
C ASP A 124 -11.12 17.47 -9.93
N HIS A 125 -10.91 16.25 -9.42
CA HIS A 125 -11.02 15.03 -10.21
C HIS A 125 -11.60 13.90 -9.35
N VAL A 126 -12.78 13.44 -9.74
CA VAL A 126 -13.59 12.50 -8.97
C VAL A 126 -13.59 11.14 -9.65
N LEU A 127 -13.42 10.07 -8.88
CA LEU A 127 -13.58 8.71 -9.35
C LEU A 127 -15.04 8.47 -9.76
N PRO A 128 -15.27 7.61 -10.78
CA PRO A 128 -16.61 7.15 -11.07
C PRO A 128 -17.28 6.54 -9.83
N GLN A 129 -18.58 6.81 -9.63
CA GLN A 129 -19.37 6.28 -8.51
C GLN A 129 -19.15 4.77 -8.30
N LYS A 130 -19.10 4.01 -9.40
CA LYS A 130 -18.87 2.56 -9.40
C LYS A 130 -17.53 2.17 -8.75
N GLN A 131 -16.46 2.95 -8.95
CA GLN A 131 -15.17 2.70 -8.31
C GLN A 131 -15.25 2.92 -6.79
N TRP A 132 -16.01 3.94 -6.36
CA TRP A 132 -16.29 4.17 -4.95
C TRP A 132 -17.16 3.09 -4.33
N GLU A 133 -18.15 2.57 -5.05
CA GLU A 133 -18.90 1.37 -4.64
C GLU A 133 -17.95 0.19 -4.42
N TYR A 134 -16.90 0.04 -5.23
CA TYR A 134 -15.95 -1.06 -5.10
C TYR A 134 -14.93 -0.88 -3.97
N LEU A 135 -14.61 0.37 -3.62
CA LEU A 135 -13.81 0.72 -2.45
C LEU A 135 -14.61 0.65 -1.14
N LYS A 136 -15.95 0.73 -1.19
CA LYS A 136 -16.79 0.69 0.02
C LYS A 136 -16.60 -0.62 0.78
N PRO A 137 -16.42 -0.57 2.12
CA PRO A 137 -16.42 -1.77 2.94
C PRO A 137 -17.84 -2.36 3.05
N TYR A 138 -18.03 -3.58 2.53
CA TYR A 138 -19.26 -4.35 2.73
C TYR A 138 -19.06 -5.31 3.88
N THR A 139 -19.42 -4.87 5.09
CA THR A 139 -19.11 -5.58 6.34
C THR A 139 -20.34 -6.13 7.08
N VAL A 140 -21.53 -5.89 6.54
CA VAL A 140 -22.83 -6.34 7.08
C VAL A 140 -23.69 -7.00 6.00
N GLU A 141 -24.69 -7.78 6.42
CA GLU A 141 -25.65 -8.44 5.54
C GLU A 141 -26.63 -7.45 4.88
N ASN A 142 -27.45 -7.94 3.95
CA ASN A 142 -28.51 -7.17 3.28
C ASN A 142 -28.00 -5.93 2.53
N ARG A 143 -26.83 -6.07 1.89
CA ARG A 143 -26.22 -5.09 1.00
C ARG A 143 -26.24 -5.58 -0.44
N ALA A 144 -25.82 -4.70 -1.36
CA ALA A 144 -25.70 -5.02 -2.78
C ALA A 144 -24.65 -6.11 -3.07
N TYR A 145 -23.69 -6.29 -2.16
CA TYR A 145 -22.64 -7.30 -2.25
C TYR A 145 -22.54 -8.10 -0.95
N PRO A 146 -22.01 -9.34 -0.99
CA PRO A 146 -21.76 -10.15 0.20
C PRO A 146 -20.80 -9.48 1.18
N ILE A 147 -20.80 -9.96 2.43
CA ILE A 147 -19.79 -9.56 3.42
C ILE A 147 -18.41 -9.93 2.90
N GLN A 148 -17.53 -8.93 2.87
CA GLN A 148 -16.13 -9.09 2.48
C GLN A 148 -15.34 -9.71 3.63
N ALA A 149 -14.98 -10.97 3.46
CA ALA A 149 -13.97 -11.64 4.27
C ALA A 149 -12.56 -11.18 3.85
N ASP A 150 -11.57 -11.56 4.64
CA ASP A 150 -10.16 -11.35 4.31
C ASP A 150 -9.83 -11.83 2.88
N GLY A 151 -9.12 -10.99 2.13
CA GLY A 151 -8.79 -11.22 0.73
C GLY A 151 -9.90 -10.93 -0.30
N VAL A 152 -11.13 -10.58 0.12
CA VAL A 152 -12.27 -10.34 -0.80
C VAL A 152 -12.57 -8.85 -0.98
N GLY A 153 -12.57 -8.38 -2.23
CA GLY A 153 -12.72 -6.97 -2.59
C GLY A 153 -11.64 -6.07 -1.96
N ALA A 154 -11.84 -4.75 -2.03
CA ALA A 154 -10.86 -3.78 -1.53
C ALA A 154 -10.70 -3.80 0.00
N TRP A 155 -11.82 -3.83 0.73
CA TRP A 155 -11.79 -3.91 2.19
C TRP A 155 -11.20 -5.24 2.69
N GLY A 156 -11.59 -6.38 2.12
CA GLY A 156 -11.05 -7.67 2.54
C GLY A 156 -9.55 -7.78 2.32
N ARG A 157 -9.02 -7.17 1.25
CA ARG A 157 -7.55 -7.02 1.08
C ARG A 157 -6.96 -6.23 2.23
N ALA A 158 -7.47 -5.03 2.51
CA ALA A 158 -6.94 -4.18 3.58
C ALA A 158 -7.08 -4.80 4.98
N ASN A 159 -8.12 -5.60 5.22
CA ASN A 159 -8.40 -6.22 6.51
C ASN A 159 -7.49 -7.42 6.81
N ALA A 160 -7.02 -8.12 5.77
CA ALA A 160 -6.31 -9.38 5.91
C ALA A 160 -5.14 -9.34 6.91
N ASN A 161 -4.95 -10.47 7.60
CA ASN A 161 -3.89 -10.63 8.60
C ASN A 161 -2.47 -10.54 8.00
N GLY A 162 -2.31 -10.86 6.71
CA GLY A 162 -1.04 -10.73 5.99
C GLY A 162 -0.72 -9.30 5.50
N PRO A 163 0.03 -9.15 4.39
CA PRO A 163 0.39 -7.85 3.81
C PRO A 163 -0.78 -7.22 3.02
N GLY A 164 -1.95 -7.14 3.63
CA GLY A 164 -3.21 -6.82 2.97
C GLY A 164 -3.27 -5.46 2.26
N VAL A 165 -2.86 -4.39 2.95
CA VAL A 165 -2.81 -3.03 2.38
C VAL A 165 -1.75 -2.92 1.29
N ALA A 166 -0.63 -3.65 1.42
CA ALA A 166 0.41 -3.68 0.40
C ALA A 166 -0.13 -4.27 -0.92
N GLU A 167 -0.90 -5.34 -0.82
CA GLU A 167 -1.55 -5.98 -1.97
C GLU A 167 -2.60 -5.08 -2.62
N LEU A 168 -3.45 -4.45 -1.80
CA LEU A 168 -4.44 -3.49 -2.29
C LEU A 168 -3.78 -2.33 -3.07
N VAL A 169 -2.77 -1.69 -2.48
CA VAL A 169 -2.07 -0.55 -3.09
C VAL A 169 -1.37 -0.93 -4.39
N ARG A 170 -0.87 -2.17 -4.48
CA ARG A 170 -0.30 -2.71 -5.71
C ARG A 170 -1.36 -2.90 -6.78
N GLU A 171 -2.46 -3.59 -6.47
CA GLU A 171 -3.53 -3.86 -7.44
C GLU A 171 -4.14 -2.56 -7.97
N LEU A 172 -4.29 -1.56 -7.10
CA LEU A 172 -4.70 -0.21 -7.51
C LEU A 172 -3.60 0.55 -8.31
N GLY A 173 -2.35 0.08 -8.26
CA GLY A 173 -1.22 0.69 -8.95
C GLY A 173 -0.74 2.01 -8.35
N ILE A 174 -1.21 2.39 -7.16
CA ILE A 174 -1.05 3.72 -6.56
C ILE A 174 0.19 3.88 -5.68
N GLY A 175 0.97 2.82 -5.47
CA GLY A 175 2.07 2.86 -4.51
C GLY A 175 3.14 1.80 -4.67
N THR A 176 4.02 1.72 -3.67
CA THR A 176 5.14 0.77 -3.59
C THR A 176 5.22 0.17 -2.19
N ASN A 177 5.67 -1.08 -2.11
CA ASN A 177 5.78 -1.82 -0.86
C ASN A 177 7.23 -2.12 -0.51
N MET A 178 7.54 -2.35 0.76
CA MET A 178 8.84 -2.79 1.24
C MET A 178 8.66 -3.75 2.41
N TYR A 179 9.35 -4.89 2.33
CA TYR A 179 9.46 -5.84 3.42
C TYR A 179 10.64 -5.47 4.32
N ILE A 180 10.44 -5.50 5.64
CA ILE A 180 11.51 -5.41 6.63
C ILE A 180 11.44 -6.64 7.54
N GLY A 181 12.38 -7.57 7.37
CA GLY A 181 12.53 -8.76 8.21
C GLY A 181 13.24 -8.53 9.54
N THR A 182 13.58 -9.63 10.21
CA THR A 182 14.36 -9.65 11.46
C THR A 182 15.82 -9.27 11.23
N ALA A 183 16.58 -8.99 12.29
CA ALA A 183 17.99 -8.63 12.17
C ALA A 183 18.84 -9.73 11.51
N ASP A 184 18.53 -11.00 11.81
CA ASP A 184 19.30 -12.17 11.33
C ASP A 184 19.11 -12.46 9.84
N GLU A 185 18.08 -11.90 9.20
CA GLU A 185 17.86 -12.03 7.75
C GLU A 185 18.79 -11.15 6.92
N TYR A 186 19.49 -10.21 7.56
CA TYR A 186 20.44 -9.33 6.90
C TYR A 186 21.86 -9.72 7.28
N ARG A 187 22.73 -9.87 6.27
CA ARG A 187 24.18 -10.07 6.50
C ARG A 187 24.82 -9.00 7.38
N ASN A 188 24.24 -7.80 7.37
CA ASN A 188 24.64 -6.69 8.22
C ASN A 188 23.37 -6.12 8.87
N SER A 189 23.27 -6.18 10.19
CA SER A 189 22.13 -5.69 10.97
C SER A 189 21.86 -4.19 10.74
N CYS A 190 22.88 -3.39 10.37
CA CYS A 190 22.69 -1.99 9.98
C CYS A 190 21.78 -1.83 8.76
N HIS A 191 21.66 -2.84 7.89
CA HIS A 191 20.77 -2.78 6.73
C HIS A 191 19.31 -2.69 7.17
N ARG A 192 18.90 -3.48 8.17
CA ARG A 192 17.54 -3.40 8.73
C ARG A 192 17.23 -1.97 9.19
N ASN A 193 18.14 -1.38 9.96
CA ASN A 193 17.95 -0.02 10.49
C ASN A 193 17.90 1.01 9.37
N PHE A 194 18.74 0.86 8.34
CA PHE A 194 18.69 1.69 7.15
C PHE A 194 17.33 1.60 6.43
N LEU A 195 16.71 0.41 6.35
CA LEU A 195 15.35 0.29 5.77
C LEU A 195 14.32 1.07 6.59
N PHE A 196 14.37 0.98 7.92
CA PHE A 196 13.55 1.80 8.81
C PHE A 196 13.81 3.31 8.63
N ASP A 197 15.01 3.73 8.25
CA ASP A 197 15.35 5.13 7.93
C ASP A 197 14.73 5.62 6.61
N THR A 198 14.34 4.71 5.71
CA THR A 198 13.66 5.09 4.46
C THR A 198 12.15 5.33 4.63
N ILE A 199 11.59 5.03 5.80
CA ILE A 199 10.16 5.19 6.10
C ILE A 199 9.85 6.68 6.27
N HIS A 200 8.77 7.14 5.63
CA HIS A 200 8.31 8.52 5.67
C HIS A 200 7.00 8.65 6.44
N LYS A 201 6.73 9.88 6.91
CA LYS A 201 5.41 10.27 7.40
C LYS A 201 4.35 9.96 6.33
N PHE A 202 3.24 9.37 6.78
CA PHE A 202 2.11 8.86 6.00
C PHE A 202 2.36 7.59 5.18
N ASP A 203 3.49 6.90 5.39
CA ASP A 203 3.58 5.51 4.98
C ASP A 203 2.64 4.66 5.83
N PHE A 204 1.94 3.75 5.17
CA PHE A 204 1.15 2.70 5.79
C PHE A 204 2.11 1.60 6.22
N MET A 205 1.86 0.98 7.37
CA MET A 205 2.76 -0.05 7.88
C MET A 205 1.99 -1.12 8.65
N LYS A 206 2.23 -2.38 8.31
CA LYS A 206 1.77 -3.53 9.09
C LYS A 206 2.95 -4.04 9.92
N ILE A 207 2.78 -4.06 11.24
CA ILE A 207 3.78 -4.50 12.22
C ILE A 207 3.43 -5.92 12.66
N PHE A 208 4.41 -6.81 12.72
CA PHE A 208 4.27 -8.17 13.25
C PHE A 208 5.24 -8.36 14.41
N TRP A 209 4.81 -9.07 15.46
CA TRP A 209 5.60 -9.28 16.68
C TRP A 209 6.27 -10.65 16.75
N ASN A 210 5.88 -11.58 15.86
CA ASN A 210 6.47 -12.91 15.73
C ASN A 210 6.32 -13.46 14.28
N ASP A 211 6.69 -14.72 14.05
CA ASP A 211 6.66 -15.38 12.74
C ASP A 211 5.32 -16.04 12.38
N GLU A 212 4.35 -16.09 13.29
CA GLU A 212 3.08 -16.82 13.13
C GLU A 212 2.02 -16.00 12.36
N ILE A 213 2.44 -15.33 11.28
CA ILE A 213 1.67 -14.35 10.50
C ILE A 213 0.38 -14.98 9.97
N GLY A 214 -0.78 -14.46 10.38
CA GLY A 214 -2.07 -14.97 9.97
C GLY A 214 -2.92 -15.40 11.15
N LYS A 215 -2.87 -16.69 11.47
CA LYS A 215 -3.75 -17.31 12.47
C LYS A 215 -3.50 -16.79 13.88
N ASP A 216 -2.24 -16.79 14.30
CA ASP A 216 -1.85 -16.50 15.69
C ASP A 216 -1.22 -15.09 15.83
N GLU A 217 -0.83 -14.46 14.71
CA GLU A 217 -0.40 -13.07 14.62
C GLU A 217 -1.09 -12.34 13.47
N SER A 218 -2.11 -11.52 13.79
CA SER A 218 -2.88 -10.75 12.81
C SER A 218 -2.18 -9.46 12.33
N GLY A 219 -1.10 -9.07 13.00
CA GLY A 219 -0.37 -7.83 12.82
C GLY A 219 -1.13 -6.59 13.28
N HIS A 220 -0.40 -5.50 13.49
CA HIS A 220 -0.95 -4.19 13.82
C HIS A 220 -0.78 -3.24 12.65
N MET A 221 -1.90 -2.78 12.06
CA MET A 221 -1.89 -1.84 10.94
C MET A 221 -1.82 -0.40 11.45
N VAL A 222 -0.90 0.39 10.92
CA VAL A 222 -0.65 1.77 11.37
C VAL A 222 -0.36 2.71 10.20
N VAL A 223 -0.45 4.02 10.45
CA VAL A 223 0.10 5.07 9.58
C VAL A 223 1.22 5.79 10.32
N VAL A 224 2.39 5.86 9.70
CA VAL A 224 3.60 6.43 10.29
C VAL A 224 3.50 7.95 10.41
N LEU A 225 3.84 8.49 11.57
CA LEU A 225 3.86 9.94 11.82
C LEU A 225 5.28 10.51 11.85
N GLY A 226 6.27 9.68 12.12
CA GLY A 226 7.68 10.05 12.15
C GLY A 226 8.47 9.16 13.08
N LYS A 227 9.74 9.52 13.30
CA LYS A 227 10.63 8.84 14.23
C LYS A 227 11.33 9.84 15.14
N SER A 228 11.61 9.43 16.37
CA SER A 228 12.50 10.14 17.29
C SER A 228 13.63 9.22 17.74
N CYS A 229 14.67 9.82 18.33
CA CYS A 229 15.69 9.08 19.06
C CYS A 229 15.52 9.38 20.54
N GLU A 230 15.49 8.34 21.35
CA GLU A 230 15.43 8.41 22.82
C GLU A 230 16.62 7.67 23.42
N ARG A 231 16.90 7.86 24.71
CA ARG A 231 17.90 7.04 25.42
C ARG A 231 17.18 6.04 26.32
N ASP A 232 17.65 4.80 26.33
CA ASP A 232 17.21 3.81 27.31
C ASP A 232 17.79 4.09 28.70
N GLN A 233 17.44 3.23 29.66
CA GLN A 233 17.91 3.32 31.05
C GLN A 233 19.44 3.11 31.17
N ASP A 234 20.04 2.44 30.19
CA ASP A 234 21.48 2.15 30.11
C ASP A 234 22.25 3.20 29.30
N GLY A 235 21.56 4.23 28.79
CA GLY A 235 22.13 5.33 28.02
C GLY A 235 22.32 5.05 26.51
N ASN A 236 21.86 3.91 26.01
CA ASN A 236 21.91 3.57 24.58
C ASN A 236 20.84 4.33 23.80
N THR A 237 21.14 4.67 22.55
CA THR A 237 20.17 5.36 21.68
C THR A 237 19.17 4.37 21.10
N MET A 238 17.88 4.62 21.32
CA MET A 238 16.76 3.87 20.77
C MET A 238 16.06 4.66 19.67
N SER A 239 15.77 4.04 18.54
CA SER A 239 14.88 4.63 17.53
C SER A 239 13.43 4.32 17.87
N ILE A 240 12.61 5.37 18.03
CA ILE A 240 11.19 5.27 18.36
C ILE A 240 10.37 5.67 17.14
N LEU A 241 9.50 4.77 16.69
CA LEU A 241 8.51 5.01 15.63
C LEU A 241 7.22 5.55 16.25
N HIS A 242 6.74 6.70 15.78
CA HIS A 242 5.46 7.27 16.14
C HIS A 242 4.44 6.97 15.04
N TYR A 243 3.25 6.54 15.42
CA TYR A 243 2.22 6.14 14.47
C TYR A 243 0.81 6.48 14.96
N TRP A 244 -0.11 6.61 14.00
CA TRP A 244 -1.55 6.69 14.24
C TRP A 244 -2.22 5.37 13.86
N SER A 245 -3.17 4.92 14.68
CA SER A 245 -4.01 3.74 14.42
C SER A 245 -5.24 3.76 15.34
N SER A 246 -6.08 2.72 15.25
CA SER A 246 -6.94 2.32 16.36
C SER A 246 -6.19 1.36 17.27
N ASN A 247 -5.94 1.81 18.50
CA ASN A 247 -5.08 1.16 19.46
C ASN A 247 -5.92 0.46 20.52
N GLY A 248 -5.69 -0.83 20.73
CA GLY A 248 -6.29 -1.59 21.81
C GLY A 248 -5.80 -3.04 21.79
N SER A 249 -5.77 -3.67 22.95
CA SER A 249 -5.41 -5.08 23.12
C SER A 249 -6.63 -5.98 23.39
N HIS A 250 -7.74 -5.37 23.80
CA HIS A 250 -9.01 -6.01 24.10
C HIS A 250 -10.14 -4.98 23.95
N THR A 251 -11.39 -5.42 23.99
CA THR A 251 -12.55 -4.54 23.89
C THR A 251 -12.53 -3.48 24.98
N ASP A 252 -12.47 -2.20 24.62
CA ASP A 252 -12.39 -1.08 25.56
C ASP A 252 -13.02 0.18 24.96
N ILE A 253 -13.99 0.77 25.67
CA ILE A 253 -14.73 1.96 25.22
C ILE A 253 -13.87 3.24 25.24
N ASN A 254 -12.80 3.27 26.03
CA ASN A 254 -11.90 4.42 26.15
C ASN A 254 -10.70 4.35 25.20
N ALA A 255 -10.51 3.20 24.55
CA ALA A 255 -9.46 2.97 23.56
C ALA A 255 -9.88 3.49 22.17
N GLY A 256 -9.24 3.02 21.09
CA GLY A 256 -9.58 3.37 19.71
C GLY A 256 -8.56 4.28 19.06
N TYR A 257 -9.04 5.24 18.25
CA TYR A 257 -8.18 6.08 17.43
C TYR A 257 -7.21 6.91 18.26
N GLY A 258 -5.94 6.92 17.88
CA GLY A 258 -4.95 7.72 18.57
C GLY A 258 -3.53 7.49 18.11
N ILE A 259 -2.63 8.23 18.73
CA ILE A 259 -1.20 8.17 18.47
C ILE A 259 -0.56 7.28 19.53
N LYS A 260 0.31 6.36 19.08
CA LYS A 260 1.19 5.58 19.94
C LYS A 260 2.60 5.56 19.36
N SER A 261 3.53 5.03 20.14
CA SER A 261 4.90 4.85 19.74
C SER A 261 5.41 3.45 20.09
N VAL A 262 6.43 3.01 19.35
CA VAL A 262 7.12 1.75 19.62
C VAL A 262 8.59 1.88 19.26
N SER A 263 9.46 1.23 20.03
CA SER A 263 10.86 1.06 19.63
C SER A 263 10.95 0.19 18.38
N VAL A 264 11.75 0.63 17.40
CA VAL A 264 12.03 -0.13 16.17
C VAL A 264 12.61 -1.51 16.50
N ASP A 265 13.33 -1.66 17.60
CA ASP A 265 13.93 -2.95 18.00
C ASP A 265 12.90 -3.95 18.53
N LYS A 266 11.72 -3.48 18.96
CA LYS A 266 10.61 -4.36 19.34
C LYS A 266 9.80 -4.86 18.15
N ILE A 267 9.98 -4.27 16.97
CA ILE A 267 9.29 -4.69 15.76
C ILE A 267 10.01 -5.92 15.20
N HIS A 268 9.39 -7.09 15.27
CA HIS A 268 9.97 -8.32 14.74
C HIS A 268 10.08 -8.25 13.21
N ARG A 269 8.97 -7.88 12.56
CA ARG A 269 8.88 -7.67 11.10
C ARG A 269 7.92 -6.55 10.76
N ALA A 270 8.07 -6.01 9.56
CA ALA A 270 7.14 -5.04 9.03
C ALA A 270 6.96 -5.14 7.52
N VAL A 271 5.78 -4.72 7.07
CA VAL A 271 5.53 -4.39 5.67
C VAL A 271 5.15 -2.92 5.60
N VAL A 272 5.93 -2.15 4.86
CA VAL A 272 5.72 -0.72 4.65
C VAL A 272 5.12 -0.53 3.27
N THR A 273 4.14 0.35 3.16
CA THR A 273 3.40 0.65 1.94
C THR A 273 3.30 2.16 1.78
N ARG A 274 3.88 2.67 0.68
CA ARG A 274 3.86 4.09 0.34
C ARG A 274 2.92 4.33 -0.82
N ILE A 275 1.96 5.23 -0.66
CA ILE A 275 1.16 5.75 -1.76
C ILE A 275 1.94 6.90 -2.39
N ASP A 276 2.55 6.65 -3.54
CA ASP A 276 3.40 7.62 -4.26
C ASP A 276 2.81 8.08 -5.59
N ARG A 277 1.75 7.40 -6.06
CA ARG A 277 1.06 7.65 -7.34
C ARG A 277 -0.47 7.65 -7.18
N PRO A 278 -1.04 8.44 -6.25
CA PRO A 278 -2.49 8.43 -5.96
C PRO A 278 -3.36 8.77 -7.19
N TRP A 279 -2.87 9.62 -8.09
CA TRP A 279 -3.57 9.96 -9.36
C TRP A 279 -3.83 8.76 -10.27
N LYS A 280 -3.13 7.64 -10.10
CA LYS A 280 -3.40 6.44 -10.90
C LYS A 280 -4.76 5.82 -10.61
N LEU A 281 -5.32 6.09 -9.42
CA LEU A 281 -6.64 5.58 -9.05
C LEU A 281 -7.72 5.97 -10.07
N TRP A 282 -7.59 7.14 -10.70
CA TRP A 282 -8.51 7.63 -11.73
C TRP A 282 -8.53 6.81 -13.03
N HIS A 283 -7.49 6.02 -13.24
CA HIS A 283 -7.33 5.20 -14.45
C HIS A 283 -7.24 3.71 -14.14
N THR A 284 -7.39 3.33 -12.86
CA THR A 284 -7.38 1.93 -12.43
C THR A 284 -8.81 1.47 -12.19
N GLU A 285 -9.15 0.31 -12.76
CA GLU A 285 -10.36 -0.40 -12.36
C GLU A 285 -10.13 -1.03 -11.00
N VAL A 286 -10.89 -0.59 -9.99
CA VAL A 286 -10.90 -1.18 -8.65
C VAL A 286 -11.48 -2.58 -8.76
N MET A 287 -10.91 -3.52 -8.01
CA MET A 287 -11.42 -4.88 -7.93
C MET A 287 -12.89 -4.91 -7.51
N MET A 288 -13.66 -5.83 -8.11
CA MET A 288 -15.06 -6.03 -7.73
C MET A 288 -15.19 -6.35 -6.23
N PRO A 289 -16.32 -6.02 -5.57
CA PRO A 289 -16.49 -6.28 -4.14
C PRO A 289 -16.39 -7.76 -3.73
N ASP A 290 -16.66 -8.68 -4.66
CA ASP A 290 -16.58 -10.13 -4.49
C ASP A 290 -15.31 -10.76 -5.09
N ASP A 291 -14.40 -9.96 -5.64
CA ASP A 291 -13.16 -10.43 -6.25
C ASP A 291 -12.18 -10.97 -5.18
N VAL A 292 -11.60 -12.15 -5.43
CA VAL A 292 -10.83 -12.91 -4.44
C VAL A 292 -9.33 -12.85 -4.72
N CYS A 293 -8.57 -12.27 -3.79
CA CYS A 293 -7.13 -12.41 -3.74
C CYS A 293 -6.76 -13.70 -2.98
N ALA A 294 -6.53 -14.79 -3.71
CA ALA A 294 -6.31 -16.13 -3.13
C ALA A 294 -5.22 -16.18 -2.04
N PRO A 295 -4.01 -15.58 -2.23
CA PRO A 295 -2.98 -15.59 -1.19
C PRO A 295 -3.43 -14.96 0.14
N LEU A 296 -4.28 -13.93 0.11
CA LEU A 296 -4.79 -13.29 1.33
C LEU A 296 -5.98 -14.03 1.92
N ALA A 297 -6.87 -14.54 1.07
CA ALA A 297 -8.06 -15.27 1.49
C ALA A 297 -7.74 -16.61 2.18
N GLU A 298 -6.59 -17.22 1.86
CA GLU A 298 -6.12 -18.44 2.52
C GLU A 298 -5.58 -18.21 3.94
N ILE A 299 -5.00 -17.04 4.21
CA ILE A 299 -4.46 -16.67 5.55
C ILE A 299 -5.60 -16.56 6.59
N ALA A 300 -6.82 -16.32 6.11
CA ALA A 300 -8.02 -16.19 6.92
C ALA A 300 -8.60 -17.54 7.41
N LYS A 301 -8.18 -18.67 6.81
CA LYS A 301 -8.81 -19.98 6.97
C LYS A 301 -7.97 -20.96 7.81
N ASP A 302 -7.53 -20.54 9.00
CA ASP A 302 -6.73 -21.37 9.93
C ASP A 302 -5.29 -21.66 9.50
N ARG A 303 -4.74 -20.88 8.56
CA ARG A 303 -3.37 -21.03 8.06
C ARG A 303 -2.55 -19.78 8.33
N SER A 304 -1.32 -19.97 8.79
CA SER A 304 -0.30 -18.91 8.82
C SER A 304 0.52 -18.87 7.52
N MET A 305 0.88 -17.67 7.11
CA MET A 305 1.83 -17.39 6.02
C MET A 305 3.25 -17.40 6.58
N THR A 306 4.18 -18.04 5.87
CA THR A 306 5.61 -18.00 6.26
C THR A 306 6.22 -16.61 5.97
N PRO A 307 7.26 -16.19 6.71
CA PRO A 307 7.99 -14.96 6.41
C PRO A 307 8.48 -14.88 4.95
N GLU A 308 8.91 -15.99 4.35
CA GLU A 308 9.36 -16.08 2.97
C GLU A 308 8.21 -15.93 1.96
N GLU A 309 7.02 -16.44 2.26
CA GLU A 309 5.82 -16.19 1.46
C GLU A 309 5.43 -14.72 1.51
N MET A 310 5.41 -14.11 2.71
CA MET A 310 5.13 -12.69 2.86
C MET A 310 6.14 -11.84 2.10
N LYS A 311 7.43 -12.14 2.24
CA LYS A 311 8.49 -11.44 1.51
C LYS A 311 8.35 -11.59 0.01
N ARG A 312 8.10 -12.80 -0.50
CA ARG A 312 7.88 -13.03 -1.94
C ARG A 312 6.68 -12.26 -2.46
N LEU A 313 5.57 -12.26 -1.72
CA LEU A 313 4.38 -11.49 -2.07
C LEU A 313 4.72 -9.99 -2.10
N VAL A 314 5.41 -9.45 -1.10
CA VAL A 314 5.78 -8.03 -1.08
C VAL A 314 6.81 -7.67 -2.16
N ASP A 315 7.83 -8.49 -2.38
CA ASP A 315 8.94 -8.25 -3.30
C ASP A 315 8.52 -8.38 -4.77
N ALA A 316 7.68 -9.36 -5.11
CA ALA A 316 7.04 -9.44 -6.43
C ALA A 316 6.26 -8.16 -6.77
N ASN A 317 5.92 -7.41 -5.72
CA ASN A 317 5.00 -6.29 -5.71
C ASN A 317 5.69 -4.97 -5.32
N SER A 318 7.04 -4.94 -5.31
CA SER A 318 7.84 -3.80 -4.84
C SER A 318 8.66 -3.13 -5.95
N PHE A 319 8.62 -1.79 -5.97
CA PHE A 319 9.59 -0.93 -6.66
C PHE A 319 10.21 0.07 -5.66
N TRP A 320 10.51 -0.37 -4.44
CA TRP A 320 11.04 0.52 -3.41
C TRP A 320 12.44 1.02 -3.78
N LEU A 321 12.54 2.29 -4.19
CA LEU A 321 13.80 2.91 -4.55
C LEU A 321 14.63 3.20 -3.28
N ILE A 322 15.51 2.27 -2.95
CA ILE A 322 16.59 2.52 -2.00
C ILE A 322 17.60 3.47 -2.65
N ARG A 323 17.56 4.76 -2.32
CA ARG A 323 18.66 5.68 -2.63
C ARG A 323 19.87 5.30 -1.77
N GLY A 324 20.70 4.39 -2.26
CA GLY A 324 21.83 3.87 -1.49
C GLY A 324 22.84 3.00 -2.23
N ARG A 325 22.71 2.77 -3.54
CA ARG A 325 23.86 2.28 -4.33
C ARG A 325 24.46 3.46 -5.09
N ARG A 326 25.63 3.93 -4.63
CA ARG A 326 26.67 4.26 -5.61
C ARG A 326 26.88 2.98 -6.40
N SER A 327 26.62 3.04 -7.70
CA SER A 327 27.00 2.00 -8.63
C SER A 327 28.44 1.61 -8.37
N SER A 328 28.69 0.32 -8.19
CA SER A 328 30.04 -0.27 -8.13
C SER A 328 30.83 -0.12 -9.45
N HIS A 329 30.38 0.74 -10.37
CA HIS A 329 31.08 1.09 -11.60
C HIS A 329 31.89 2.40 -11.49
N ASP A 330 31.74 3.19 -10.42
CA ASP A 330 32.53 4.43 -10.24
C ASP A 330 33.73 4.24 -9.29
N ALA A 331 33.99 3.03 -8.81
CA ALA A 331 35.14 2.72 -7.95
C ALA A 331 36.40 2.26 -8.71
N ASP A 332 36.28 1.90 -10.00
CA ASP A 332 37.41 1.43 -10.81
C ASP A 332 38.01 2.52 -11.73
N ALA A 333 37.38 3.69 -11.83
CA ALA A 333 37.92 4.80 -12.64
C ALA A 333 39.05 5.58 -11.93
N ASP A 334 39.17 5.48 -10.61
CA ASP A 334 40.16 6.26 -9.82
C ASP A 334 41.40 5.43 -9.44
N ARG A 335 41.54 4.22 -9.99
CA ARG A 335 42.71 3.34 -9.80
C ARG A 335 43.59 3.19 -11.04
N SER A 336 43.31 3.95 -12.10
CA SER A 336 44.09 3.96 -13.36
C SER A 336 44.90 5.26 -13.57
N MET A 337 44.96 6.16 -12.58
CA MET A 337 45.77 7.38 -12.65
C MET A 337 46.59 7.63 -11.37
N ARG A 338 47.33 6.61 -10.92
CA ARG A 338 48.49 6.79 -10.05
C ARG A 338 49.62 5.86 -10.46
#